data_AF-A0A968JAQ4-F1
#
_entry.id   AF-A0A968JAQ4-F1
#
_cell.length_a   1.000
_cell.length_b   1.000
_cell.length_c   1.000
_cell.angle_alpha   90.00
_cell.angle_beta   90.00
_cell.angle_gamma   90.00
#
_symmetry.space_group_name_H-M   'P 1'
#
loop_
_entity.id
_entity.type
_entity.pdbx_description
1 polymer ?
#
loop_
_entity_poly.entity_id
_entity_poly.type
_entity_poly.pdbx_seq_one_letter_code
_entity_poly.pdbx_strand_id
1 'polypeptide(L)'
;MRILSVALKNFKSHADSYFQFEGGINAICGENGAGKTSILEAIAWVLFDTTPYTKEELIRSGATAAQVAVQLVSAWDERTYEVRRHTTTGYVIYDPQLHERLDHELKQDVLKWLRQQMGIPEGTDLARLFTTTLGVPQGLFTSDFLKPPRERKETFDRILKVEEYQRLFRDLLNLQRYSEGQVKNAQHQVELLQVQLQDWDPLQAEATHLQQQEQTLSQSLEQQQILLTQLSTELAHLQTQEQQLQQLQERWQSLQQTLAVQTFQVQQAAAALAAATAAQTEAEGSREGFQGFQEAEKHLQLLHQQSHQRHQLLQRQQHLWEQDRQIQSEAIRLQERLQRLQQVQETIRQLHPQAQEQEQLQAQQQQLTQWATDLTQQQQAYQLLRTQWEAQRQHCRQWSQAVAEAQAAQHICQEAEAGYQAFLQTEATLKELEKTQQQRQQILKQREQQQAEIHQVQVQQAGRQEQRQRFAQLQEDINRLQPLILQQARLGRQTTTGATAAAAI
;
A
#
# COMPACT_ATOMS: atom_id res chain seq x y z
N MET A 1 53.35 -20.39 -2.83
CA MET A 1 53.56 -21.31 -3.96
C MET A 1 55.05 -21.35 -4.28
N ARG A 2 55.61 -22.54 -4.54
CA ARG A 2 57.03 -22.73 -4.88
C ARG A 2 57.16 -23.72 -6.03
N ILE A 3 57.87 -23.35 -7.10
CA ILE A 3 58.18 -24.27 -8.22
C ILE A 3 59.38 -25.13 -7.83
N LEU A 4 59.27 -26.45 -7.99
CA LEU A 4 60.32 -27.42 -7.68
C LEU A 4 61.10 -27.86 -8.92
N SER A 5 60.40 -28.09 -10.03
CA SER A 5 61.04 -28.52 -11.26
C SER A 5 60.20 -28.18 -12.50
N VAL A 6 60.87 -28.13 -13.65
CA VAL A 6 60.24 -28.03 -14.97
C VAL A 6 60.89 -29.00 -15.94
N ALA A 7 60.07 -29.84 -16.56
CA ALA A 7 60.46 -30.76 -17.62
C ALA A 7 59.88 -30.28 -18.95
N LEU A 8 60.73 -30.22 -19.99
CA LEU A 8 60.40 -29.75 -21.34
C LEU A 8 60.67 -30.87 -22.33
N LYS A 9 59.65 -31.26 -23.10
CA LYS A 9 59.77 -32.24 -24.18
C LYS A 9 59.26 -31.65 -25.48
N ASN A 10 60.15 -31.59 -26.48
CA ASN A 10 59.92 -30.97 -27.78
C ASN A 10 59.36 -29.53 -27.72
N PHE A 11 59.79 -28.76 -26.72
CA PHE A 11 59.34 -27.39 -26.50
C PHE A 11 60.42 -26.39 -26.96
N LYS A 12 60.14 -25.62 -28.03
CA LYS A 12 61.09 -24.70 -28.67
C LYS A 12 62.46 -25.35 -28.93
N SER A 13 63.54 -24.81 -28.34
CA SER A 13 64.90 -25.34 -28.49
C SER A 13 65.17 -26.62 -27.68
N HIS A 14 64.29 -27.02 -26.78
CA HIS A 14 64.46 -28.17 -25.90
C HIS A 14 63.83 -29.44 -26.50
N ALA A 15 64.66 -30.46 -26.78
CA ALA A 15 64.19 -31.78 -27.22
C ALA A 15 63.68 -32.62 -26.04
N ASP A 16 64.52 -32.76 -25.02
CA ASP A 16 64.17 -33.34 -23.72
C ASP A 16 65.08 -32.68 -22.68
N SER A 17 64.51 -31.96 -21.72
CA SER A 17 65.27 -31.19 -20.73
C SER A 17 64.54 -31.17 -19.40
N TYR A 18 65.28 -31.35 -18.31
CA TYR A 18 64.76 -31.32 -16.96
C TYR A 18 65.57 -30.33 -16.13
N PHE A 19 64.88 -29.42 -15.45
CA PHE A 19 65.48 -28.41 -14.58
C PHE A 19 64.86 -28.51 -13.19
N GLN A 20 65.71 -28.65 -12.18
CA GLN A 20 65.30 -28.65 -10.77
C GLN A 20 65.68 -27.30 -10.15
N PHE A 21 64.75 -26.72 -9.39
CA PHE A 21 64.94 -25.47 -8.68
C PHE A 21 65.16 -25.73 -7.19
N GLU A 22 66.03 -24.93 -6.59
CA GLU A 22 66.27 -24.94 -5.16
C GLU A 22 65.57 -23.77 -4.46
N GLY A 23 65.54 -23.80 -3.12
CA GLY A 23 65.06 -22.66 -2.35
C GLY A 23 65.98 -21.45 -2.49
N GLY A 24 65.41 -20.25 -2.55
CA GLY A 24 66.18 -19.01 -2.66
C GLY A 24 66.32 -18.52 -4.10
N ILE A 25 67.51 -18.02 -4.45
CA ILE A 25 67.78 -17.38 -5.74
C ILE A 25 68.37 -18.41 -6.70
N ASN A 26 67.67 -18.68 -7.80
CA ASN A 26 68.12 -19.58 -8.86
C ASN A 26 68.58 -18.75 -10.08
N ALA A 27 69.84 -18.88 -10.49
CA ALA A 27 70.38 -18.20 -11.66
C ALA A 27 70.44 -19.15 -12.87
N ILE A 28 69.74 -18.82 -13.96
CA ILE A 28 69.75 -19.60 -15.21
C ILE A 28 70.78 -19.00 -16.17
N CYS A 29 71.94 -19.64 -16.29
CA CYS A 29 73.07 -19.17 -17.10
C CYS A 29 73.27 -20.02 -18.36
N GLY A 30 73.84 -19.42 -19.41
CA GLY A 30 74.03 -20.07 -20.71
C GLY A 30 74.29 -19.05 -21.82
N GLU A 31 74.51 -19.51 -23.05
CA GLU A 31 74.69 -18.62 -24.20
C GLU A 31 73.36 -17.99 -24.66
N ASN A 32 73.44 -16.92 -25.44
CA ASN A 32 72.25 -16.35 -26.07
C ASN A 32 71.68 -17.37 -27.08
N GLY A 33 70.36 -17.60 -27.03
CA GLY A 33 69.72 -18.62 -27.86
C GLY A 33 69.74 -20.05 -27.28
N ALA A 34 70.37 -20.28 -26.12
CA ALA A 34 70.39 -21.59 -25.46
C ALA A 34 69.04 -22.06 -24.88
N GLY A 35 67.96 -21.26 -25.02
CA GLY A 35 66.63 -21.60 -24.51
C GLY A 35 66.32 -21.14 -23.08
N LYS A 36 67.18 -20.31 -22.47
CA LYS A 36 66.97 -19.79 -21.10
C LYS A 36 65.59 -19.15 -20.90
N THR A 37 65.19 -18.28 -21.83
CA THR A 37 63.87 -17.64 -21.82
C THR A 37 62.74 -18.66 -22.00
N SER A 38 62.98 -19.73 -22.77
CA SER A 38 62.00 -20.79 -23.01
C SER A 38 61.64 -21.57 -21.75
N ILE A 39 62.51 -21.62 -20.75
CA ILE A 39 62.19 -22.21 -19.43
C ILE A 39 61.12 -21.38 -18.72
N LEU A 40 61.26 -20.05 -18.68
CA LEU A 40 60.28 -19.15 -18.07
C LEU A 40 58.97 -19.13 -18.86
N GLU A 41 59.04 -19.13 -20.19
CA GLU A 41 57.86 -19.19 -21.07
C GLU A 41 57.09 -20.50 -20.89
N ALA A 42 57.78 -21.62 -20.68
CA ALA A 42 57.13 -22.90 -20.41
C ALA A 42 56.35 -22.88 -19.10
N ILE A 43 56.92 -22.29 -18.04
CA ILE A 43 56.25 -22.10 -16.75
C ILE A 43 55.03 -21.18 -16.92
N ALA A 44 55.18 -20.06 -17.65
CA ALA A 44 54.10 -19.13 -17.97
C ALA A 44 52.93 -19.83 -18.68
N TRP A 45 53.27 -20.66 -19.67
CA TRP A 45 52.31 -21.39 -20.47
C TRP A 45 51.57 -22.43 -19.64
N VAL A 46 52.25 -23.21 -18.81
CA VAL A 46 51.58 -24.24 -18.00
C VAL A 46 50.74 -23.62 -16.90
N LEU A 47 51.32 -22.77 -16.06
CA LEU A 47 50.67 -22.35 -14.80
C LEU A 47 49.74 -21.15 -14.95
N PHE A 48 50.03 -20.24 -15.90
CA PHE A 48 49.33 -18.97 -16.04
C PHE A 48 48.53 -18.86 -17.34
N ASP A 49 48.61 -19.89 -18.20
CA ASP A 49 47.99 -19.90 -19.53
C ASP A 49 48.41 -18.71 -20.41
N THR A 50 49.65 -18.26 -20.24
CA THR A 50 50.20 -17.10 -20.95
C THR A 50 51.27 -17.52 -21.94
N THR A 51 51.07 -17.18 -23.21
CA THR A 51 52.11 -17.25 -24.24
C THR A 51 51.81 -16.20 -25.31
N PRO A 52 52.80 -15.41 -25.76
CA PRO A 52 52.63 -14.52 -26.91
C PRO A 52 52.73 -15.29 -28.24
N TYR A 53 53.13 -16.57 -28.22
CA TYR A 53 53.35 -17.42 -29.38
C TYR A 53 52.18 -18.37 -29.65
N THR A 54 52.01 -18.75 -30.92
CA THR A 54 51.03 -19.76 -31.34
C THR A 54 51.41 -21.16 -30.87
N LYS A 55 50.48 -22.13 -30.89
CA LYS A 55 50.76 -23.50 -30.43
C LYS A 55 51.85 -24.15 -31.27
N GLU A 56 51.88 -23.86 -32.56
CA GLU A 56 52.84 -24.38 -33.53
C GLU A 56 54.26 -23.87 -33.25
N GLU A 57 54.40 -22.60 -32.85
CA GLU A 57 55.67 -21.97 -32.47
C GLU A 57 56.24 -22.48 -31.14
N LEU A 58 55.41 -23.07 -30.29
CA LEU A 58 55.86 -23.74 -29.07
C LEU A 58 56.47 -25.11 -29.36
N ILE A 59 56.11 -25.74 -30.49
CA ILE A 59 56.58 -27.07 -30.86
C ILE A 59 57.95 -26.95 -31.53
N ARG A 60 58.90 -27.78 -31.07
CA ARG A 60 60.22 -27.89 -31.69
C ARG A 60 60.08 -28.33 -33.17
N SER A 61 60.83 -27.70 -34.07
CA SER A 61 60.87 -28.09 -35.48
C SER A 61 61.20 -29.58 -35.65
N GLY A 62 60.37 -30.29 -36.40
CA GLY A 62 60.48 -31.73 -36.62
C GLY A 62 59.69 -32.61 -35.63
N ALA A 63 59.06 -32.04 -34.61
CA ALA A 63 58.17 -32.76 -33.68
C ALA A 63 56.68 -32.50 -33.99
N THR A 64 55.82 -33.45 -33.59
CA THR A 64 54.36 -33.35 -33.79
C THR A 64 53.62 -32.77 -32.59
N ALA A 65 54.23 -32.82 -31.39
CA ALA A 65 53.66 -32.30 -30.16
C ALA A 65 54.75 -31.90 -29.17
N ALA A 66 54.46 -30.87 -28.39
CA ALA A 66 55.23 -30.45 -27.22
C ALA A 66 54.50 -30.76 -25.91
N GLN A 67 55.28 -31.05 -24.87
CA GLN A 67 54.81 -31.30 -23.52
C GLN A 67 55.70 -30.54 -22.53
N VAL A 68 55.06 -29.91 -21.55
CA VAL A 68 55.73 -29.31 -20.39
C VAL A 68 55.12 -29.87 -19.11
N ALA A 69 55.96 -30.24 -18.16
CA ALA A 69 55.54 -30.63 -16.81
C ALA A 69 56.18 -29.68 -15.79
N VAL A 70 55.38 -29.15 -14.88
CA VAL A 70 55.86 -28.29 -13.79
C VAL A 70 55.46 -28.91 -12.46
N GLN A 71 56.44 -29.19 -11.61
CA GLN A 71 56.18 -29.59 -10.23
C GLN A 71 56.18 -28.37 -9.33
N LEU A 72 55.17 -28.22 -8.50
CA LEU A 72 55.02 -27.10 -7.58
C LEU A 72 54.52 -27.56 -6.21
N VAL A 73 54.86 -26.79 -5.19
CA VAL A 73 54.24 -26.85 -3.87
C VAL A 73 53.15 -25.80 -3.80
N SER A 74 51.94 -26.26 -3.49
CA SER A 74 50.76 -25.41 -3.31
C SER A 74 50.96 -24.42 -2.17
N ALA A 75 50.42 -23.22 -2.32
CA ALA A 75 50.31 -22.23 -1.26
C ALA A 75 49.14 -22.51 -0.30
N TRP A 76 48.18 -23.33 -0.73
CA TRP A 76 46.91 -23.55 -0.03
C TRP A 76 46.98 -24.72 0.96
N ASP A 77 47.48 -25.87 0.51
CA ASP A 77 47.53 -27.10 1.30
C ASP A 77 48.95 -27.62 1.55
N GLU A 78 49.97 -26.90 1.06
CA GLU A 78 51.40 -27.25 1.16
C GLU A 78 51.78 -28.59 0.47
N ARG A 79 50.89 -29.14 -0.37
CA ARG A 79 51.10 -30.41 -1.07
C ARG A 79 51.86 -30.19 -2.38
N THR A 80 52.53 -31.24 -2.84
CA THR A 80 53.24 -31.22 -4.12
C THR A 80 52.31 -31.68 -5.22
N TYR A 81 52.25 -30.92 -6.31
CA TYR A 81 51.47 -31.25 -7.50
C TYR A 81 52.34 -31.17 -8.74
N GLU A 82 52.08 -32.05 -9.71
CA GLU A 82 52.67 -32.00 -11.04
C GLU A 82 51.62 -31.60 -12.07
N VAL A 83 51.81 -30.42 -12.68
CA VAL A 83 50.93 -29.88 -13.70
C VAL A 83 51.58 -30.10 -15.06
N ARG A 84 50.97 -30.96 -15.88
CA ARG A 84 51.41 -31.24 -17.24
C ARG A 84 50.49 -30.55 -18.23
N ARG A 85 51.07 -29.93 -19.25
CA ARG A 85 50.34 -29.38 -20.38
C ARG A 85 50.90 -29.93 -21.68
N HIS A 86 50.02 -30.50 -22.48
CA HIS A 86 50.28 -30.95 -23.82
C HIS A 86 49.63 -29.99 -24.82
N THR A 87 50.30 -29.79 -25.95
CA THR A 87 49.77 -29.01 -27.07
C THR A 87 48.52 -29.67 -27.70
N THR A 88 48.43 -31.00 -27.66
CA THR A 88 47.35 -31.81 -28.26
C THR A 88 46.27 -32.23 -27.25
N THR A 89 46.65 -32.82 -26.11
CA THR A 89 45.71 -33.41 -25.14
C THR A 89 45.30 -32.48 -23.99
N GLY A 90 45.88 -31.28 -23.90
CA GLY A 90 45.50 -30.30 -22.89
C GLY A 90 46.20 -30.51 -21.54
N TYR A 91 45.49 -30.26 -20.45
CA TYR A 91 46.02 -30.26 -19.09
C TYR A 91 45.85 -31.62 -18.40
N VAL A 92 46.86 -32.03 -17.63
CA VAL A 92 46.82 -33.19 -16.75
C VAL A 92 47.47 -32.79 -15.42
N ILE A 93 46.76 -32.96 -14.32
CA ILE A 93 47.30 -32.70 -12.98
C ILE A 93 47.47 -34.04 -12.26
N TYR A 94 48.63 -34.23 -11.64
CA TYR A 94 48.95 -35.42 -10.89
C TYR A 94 49.41 -35.06 -9.48
N ASP A 95 48.88 -35.78 -8.50
CA ASP A 95 49.26 -35.69 -7.10
C ASP A 95 50.20 -36.85 -6.76
N PRO A 96 51.53 -36.62 -6.68
CA PRO A 96 52.49 -37.66 -6.35
C PRO A 96 52.35 -38.23 -4.93
N GLN A 97 51.66 -37.56 -4.01
CA GLN A 97 51.50 -38.04 -2.63
C GLN A 97 50.32 -38.99 -2.49
N LEU A 98 49.23 -38.75 -3.23
CA LEU A 98 48.06 -39.65 -3.26
C LEU A 98 48.12 -40.68 -4.40
N HIS A 99 49.10 -40.56 -5.28
CA HIS A 99 49.19 -41.35 -6.52
C HIS A 99 47.92 -41.25 -7.38
N GLU A 100 47.27 -40.08 -7.35
CA GLU A 100 45.99 -39.83 -7.99
C GLU A 100 46.11 -38.77 -9.08
N ARG A 101 45.36 -38.96 -10.16
CA ARG A 101 45.23 -37.98 -11.24
C ARG A 101 43.97 -37.14 -11.00
N LEU A 102 44.15 -35.83 -10.92
CA LEU A 102 43.05 -34.89 -10.79
C LEU A 102 42.49 -34.60 -12.18
N ASP A 103 41.40 -35.29 -12.52
CA ASP A 103 40.73 -35.11 -13.79
C ASP A 103 39.78 -33.90 -13.74
N HIS A 104 40.13 -32.87 -14.47
CA HIS A 104 39.28 -31.72 -14.76
C HIS A 104 38.92 -31.74 -16.24
N GLU A 105 37.63 -31.78 -16.57
CA GLU A 105 37.15 -31.91 -17.95
C GLU A 105 37.40 -30.65 -18.79
N LEU A 106 37.33 -29.47 -18.16
CA LEU A 106 37.47 -28.18 -18.83
C LEU A 106 38.74 -27.44 -18.40
N LYS A 107 39.38 -26.78 -19.36
CA LYS A 107 40.53 -25.88 -19.13
C LYS A 107 40.24 -24.82 -18.07
N GLN A 108 39.00 -24.31 -18.02
CA GLN A 108 38.61 -23.28 -17.05
C GLN A 108 38.65 -23.79 -15.61
N ASP A 109 38.31 -25.06 -15.37
CA ASP A 109 38.31 -25.64 -14.03
C ASP A 109 39.73 -25.93 -13.56
N VAL A 110 40.61 -26.36 -14.48
CA VAL A 110 42.06 -26.43 -14.23
C VAL A 110 42.59 -25.06 -13.82
N LEU A 111 42.22 -23.98 -14.51
CA LEU A 111 42.69 -22.63 -14.18
C LEU A 111 42.13 -22.12 -12.85
N LYS A 112 40.88 -22.45 -12.50
CA LYS A 112 40.32 -22.16 -11.17
C LYS A 112 41.08 -22.91 -10.08
N TRP A 113 41.32 -24.21 -10.29
CA TRP A 113 42.12 -25.02 -9.37
C TRP A 113 43.53 -24.46 -9.20
N LEU A 114 44.21 -24.12 -10.30
CA LEU A 114 45.54 -23.50 -10.28
C LEU A 114 45.54 -22.17 -9.51
N ARG A 115 44.52 -21.32 -9.66
CA ARG A 115 44.40 -20.08 -8.86
C ARG A 115 44.33 -20.38 -7.37
N GLN A 116 43.49 -21.33 -6.98
CA GLN A 116 43.34 -21.74 -5.59
C GLN A 116 44.64 -22.29 -5.02
N GLN A 117 45.30 -23.23 -5.72
CA GLN A 117 46.56 -23.82 -5.27
C GLN A 117 47.72 -22.80 -5.25
N MET A 118 47.69 -21.78 -6.11
CA MET A 118 48.67 -20.69 -6.05
C MET A 118 48.39 -19.66 -4.94
N GLY A 119 47.21 -19.71 -4.29
CA GLY A 119 46.78 -18.73 -3.29
C GLY A 119 46.36 -17.39 -3.90
N ILE A 120 45.89 -17.40 -5.15
CA ILE A 120 45.50 -16.19 -5.89
C ILE A 120 43.98 -15.98 -5.73
N PRO A 121 43.53 -14.78 -5.26
CA PRO A 121 42.11 -14.51 -5.06
C PRO A 121 41.27 -14.64 -6.34
N GLU A 122 40.04 -15.12 -6.18
CA GLU A 122 39.06 -15.23 -7.26
C GLU A 122 38.80 -13.87 -7.93
N GLY A 123 38.73 -13.86 -9.26
CA GLY A 123 38.61 -12.63 -10.07
C GLY A 123 39.93 -12.02 -10.55
N THR A 124 41.09 -12.49 -10.04
CA THR A 124 42.41 -12.05 -10.55
C THR A 124 42.76 -12.80 -11.84
N ASP A 125 43.12 -12.07 -12.89
CA ASP A 125 43.57 -12.65 -14.16
C ASP A 125 45.01 -13.19 -14.03
N LEU A 126 45.15 -14.52 -14.11
CA LEU A 126 46.43 -15.23 -14.03
C LEU A 126 47.43 -14.74 -15.07
N ALA A 127 46.96 -14.49 -16.30
CA ALA A 127 47.84 -14.17 -17.39
C ALA A 127 48.50 -12.81 -17.18
N ARG A 128 47.69 -11.84 -16.75
CA ARG A 128 48.12 -10.49 -16.39
C ARG A 128 49.02 -10.47 -15.16
N LEU A 129 48.68 -11.24 -14.12
CA LEU A 129 49.52 -11.37 -12.91
C LEU A 129 50.94 -11.81 -13.28
N PHE A 130 51.05 -12.80 -14.18
CA PHE A 130 52.35 -13.26 -14.63
C PHE A 130 53.11 -12.16 -15.39
N THR A 131 52.50 -11.52 -16.39
CA THR A 131 53.19 -10.51 -17.20
C THR A 131 53.63 -9.27 -16.41
N THR A 132 52.87 -8.90 -15.39
CA THR A 132 53.08 -7.64 -14.66
C THR A 132 53.90 -7.82 -13.37
N THR A 133 53.82 -8.97 -12.70
CA THR A 133 54.37 -9.12 -11.34
C THR A 133 55.34 -10.29 -11.16
N LEU A 134 55.11 -11.44 -11.81
CA LEU A 134 55.89 -12.67 -11.55
C LEU A 134 56.94 -12.99 -12.63
N GLY A 135 56.59 -12.78 -13.90
CA GLY A 135 57.38 -13.17 -15.07
C GLY A 135 57.60 -11.99 -16.00
N VAL A 136 58.19 -10.92 -15.46
CA VAL A 136 58.47 -9.69 -16.22
C VAL A 136 59.45 -10.02 -17.36
N PRO A 137 59.06 -9.85 -18.64
CA PRO A 137 59.95 -10.15 -19.75
C PRO A 137 61.16 -9.20 -19.77
N GLN A 138 62.25 -9.65 -20.39
CA GLN A 138 63.49 -8.90 -20.45
C GLN A 138 63.27 -7.49 -21.02
N GLY A 139 63.70 -6.46 -20.29
CA GLY A 139 63.59 -5.05 -20.70
C GLY A 139 62.25 -4.37 -20.37
N LEU A 140 61.24 -5.09 -19.86
CA LEU A 140 59.93 -4.52 -19.51
C LEU A 140 59.79 -4.15 -18.02
N PHE A 141 60.81 -4.37 -17.19
CA PHE A 141 60.76 -4.01 -15.78
C PHE A 141 60.61 -2.49 -15.56
N THR A 142 61.24 -1.69 -16.40
CA THR A 142 61.18 -0.22 -16.31
C THR A 142 60.08 0.38 -17.18
N SER A 143 59.49 -0.36 -18.13
CA SER A 143 58.53 0.20 -19.08
C SER A 143 57.29 0.75 -18.39
N ASP A 144 56.80 0.07 -17.36
CA ASP A 144 55.62 0.53 -16.60
C ASP A 144 55.88 1.82 -15.82
N PHE A 145 57.13 2.06 -15.40
CA PHE A 145 57.55 3.31 -14.76
C PHE A 145 57.79 4.45 -15.75
N LEU A 146 58.02 4.14 -17.02
CA LEU A 146 58.22 5.12 -18.09
C LEU A 146 56.91 5.54 -18.76
N LYS A 147 55.80 4.83 -18.50
CA LYS A 147 54.46 5.19 -19.01
C LYS A 147 53.98 6.55 -18.49
N PRO A 148 53.11 7.25 -19.23
CA PRO A 148 52.46 8.48 -18.78
C PRO A 148 51.73 8.31 -17.44
N PRO A 149 51.57 9.37 -16.62
CA PRO A 149 50.99 9.27 -15.27
C PRO A 149 49.64 8.55 -15.20
N ARG A 150 48.77 8.73 -16.22
CA ARG A 150 47.45 8.09 -16.28
C ARG A 150 47.54 6.58 -16.47
N GLU A 151 48.29 6.12 -17.46
CA GLU A 151 48.47 4.68 -17.75
C GLU A 151 49.26 3.98 -16.64
N ARG A 152 50.24 4.68 -16.07
CA ARG A 152 50.98 4.21 -14.90
C ARG A 152 50.04 4.01 -13.72
N LYS A 153 49.22 5.02 -13.41
CA LYS A 153 48.22 4.92 -12.33
C LYS A 153 47.27 3.76 -12.57
N GLU A 154 46.76 3.58 -13.78
CA GLU A 154 45.89 2.43 -14.11
C GLU A 154 46.60 1.08 -13.92
N THR A 155 47.87 0.98 -14.31
CA THR A 155 48.67 -0.25 -14.13
C THR A 155 48.87 -0.56 -12.64
N PHE A 156 49.26 0.43 -11.83
CA PHE A 156 49.47 0.24 -10.39
C PHE A 156 48.17 0.12 -9.59
N ASP A 157 47.12 0.87 -9.93
CA ASP A 157 45.79 0.74 -9.31
C ASP A 157 45.25 -0.68 -9.48
N ARG A 158 45.57 -1.36 -10.59
CA ARG A 158 45.25 -2.79 -10.81
C ARG A 158 46.10 -3.72 -9.97
N ILE A 159 47.43 -3.53 -9.95
CA ILE A 159 48.34 -4.37 -9.14
C ILE A 159 47.96 -4.27 -7.65
N LEU A 160 47.67 -3.06 -7.19
CA LEU A 160 47.29 -2.75 -5.81
C LEU A 160 45.80 -2.97 -5.53
N LYS A 161 45.01 -3.40 -6.54
CA LYS A 161 43.56 -3.63 -6.47
C LYS A 161 42.73 -2.43 -5.97
N VAL A 162 43.19 -1.20 -6.22
CA VAL A 162 42.50 0.05 -5.87
C VAL A 162 41.19 0.20 -6.67
N GLU A 163 41.09 -0.40 -7.86
CA GLU A 163 39.88 -0.39 -8.68
C GLU A 163 38.66 -0.98 -7.94
N GLU A 164 38.86 -1.97 -7.07
CA GLU A 164 37.78 -2.60 -6.29
C GLU A 164 37.15 -1.58 -5.34
N TYR A 165 37.97 -0.81 -4.63
CA TYR A 165 37.52 0.28 -3.76
C TYR A 165 36.79 1.39 -4.53
N GLN A 166 37.25 1.73 -5.74
CA GLN A 166 36.58 2.73 -6.57
C GLN A 166 35.22 2.26 -7.11
N ARG A 167 35.03 0.95 -7.30
CA ARG A 167 33.72 0.38 -7.65
C ARG A 167 32.80 0.42 -6.44
N LEU A 168 33.26 -0.08 -5.29
CA LEU A 168 32.51 -0.06 -4.04
C LEU A 168 32.06 1.36 -3.68
N PHE A 169 32.93 2.36 -3.82
CA PHE A 169 32.57 3.75 -3.58
C PHE A 169 31.44 4.26 -4.50
N ARG A 170 31.47 3.92 -5.79
CA ARG A 170 30.42 4.30 -6.74
C ARG A 170 29.09 3.64 -6.42
N ASP A 171 29.12 2.37 -6.03
CA ASP A 171 27.92 1.62 -5.68
C ASP A 171 27.30 2.16 -4.38
N LEU A 172 28.13 2.48 -3.37
CA LEU A 172 27.68 3.12 -2.13
C LEU A 172 27.07 4.51 -2.37
N LEU A 173 27.62 5.29 -3.30
CA LEU A 173 27.06 6.60 -3.64
C LEU A 173 25.67 6.49 -4.27
N ASN A 174 25.44 5.48 -5.11
CA ASN A 174 24.13 5.22 -5.68
C ASN A 174 23.12 4.80 -4.60
N LEU A 175 23.55 3.97 -3.65
CA LEU A 175 22.73 3.57 -2.51
C LEU A 175 22.35 4.78 -1.63
N GLN A 176 23.32 5.66 -1.35
CA GLN A 176 23.06 6.89 -0.58
C GLN A 176 21.98 7.75 -1.26
N ARG A 177 22.11 7.99 -2.58
CA ARG A 177 21.14 8.79 -3.35
C ARG A 177 19.74 8.17 -3.33
N TYR A 178 19.66 6.85 -3.41
CA TYR A 178 18.38 6.13 -3.31
C TYR A 178 17.73 6.33 -1.94
N SER A 179 18.50 6.16 -0.85
CA SER A 179 18.01 6.38 0.51
C SER A 179 17.55 7.81 0.74
N GLU A 180 18.31 8.81 0.28
CA GLU A 180 17.91 10.22 0.34
C GLU A 180 16.60 10.50 -0.41
N GLY A 181 16.40 9.85 -1.57
CA GLY A 181 15.16 9.93 -2.33
C GLY A 181 13.96 9.36 -1.56
N GLN A 182 14.13 8.20 -0.92
CA GLN A 182 13.07 7.58 -0.13
C GLN A 182 12.68 8.41 1.09
N VAL A 183 13.66 9.00 1.79
CA VAL A 183 13.39 9.91 2.92
C VAL A 183 12.55 11.11 2.47
N LYS A 184 12.89 11.74 1.33
CA LYS A 184 12.11 12.85 0.79
C LYS A 184 10.69 12.46 0.42
N ASN A 185 10.50 11.30 -0.19
CA ASN A 185 9.17 10.79 -0.54
C ASN A 185 8.32 10.55 0.72
N ALA A 186 8.91 9.92 1.74
CA ALA A 186 8.22 9.68 3.01
C ALA A 186 7.85 11.00 3.72
N GLN A 187 8.75 11.99 3.72
CA GLN A 187 8.47 13.33 4.26
C GLN A 187 7.30 13.99 3.53
N HIS A 188 7.28 13.92 2.20
CA HIS A 188 6.18 14.49 1.41
C HIS A 188 4.85 13.80 1.67
N GLN A 189 4.84 12.47 1.83
CA GLN A 189 3.64 11.72 2.20
C GLN A 189 3.12 12.10 3.59
N VAL A 190 4.01 12.28 4.57
CA VAL A 190 3.64 12.75 5.91
C VAL A 190 3.02 14.14 5.84
N GLU A 191 3.60 15.05 5.07
CA GLU A 191 3.11 16.43 4.92
C GLU A 191 1.73 16.44 4.24
N LEU A 192 1.52 15.61 3.21
CA LEU A 192 0.21 15.45 2.55
C LEU A 192 -0.85 14.91 3.53
N LEU A 193 -0.50 13.88 4.31
CA LEU A 193 -1.41 13.30 5.31
C LEU A 193 -1.74 14.31 6.42
N GLN A 194 -0.77 15.13 6.84
CA GLN A 194 -1.00 16.20 7.82
C GLN A 194 -1.99 17.25 7.30
N VAL A 195 -1.89 17.64 6.02
CA VAL A 195 -2.87 18.55 5.41
C VAL A 195 -4.26 17.92 5.37
N GLN A 196 -4.37 16.63 5.01
CA GLN A 196 -5.66 15.93 5.00
C GLN A 196 -6.27 15.75 6.40
N LEU A 197 -5.43 15.64 7.42
CA LEU A 197 -5.85 15.51 8.82
C LEU A 197 -6.26 16.84 9.46
N GLN A 198 -5.95 18.01 8.87
CA GLN A 198 -6.37 19.30 9.43
C GLN A 198 -7.90 19.45 9.50
N ASP A 199 -8.63 18.86 8.55
CA ASP A 199 -10.09 18.90 8.50
C ASP A 199 -10.76 17.79 9.33
N TRP A 200 -9.98 16.91 9.97
CA TRP A 200 -10.52 15.79 10.75
C TRP A 200 -11.29 16.23 11.99
N ASP A 201 -10.70 17.13 12.80
CA ASP A 201 -11.31 17.63 14.03
C ASP A 201 -12.66 18.35 13.79
N PRO A 202 -12.80 19.28 12.82
CA PRO A 202 -14.10 19.90 12.54
C PRO A 202 -15.12 18.89 12.01
N LEU A 203 -14.72 17.92 11.17
CA LEU A 203 -15.63 16.87 10.70
C LEU A 203 -16.11 15.96 11.83
N GLN A 204 -15.24 15.66 12.81
CA GLN A 204 -15.61 14.89 13.99
C GLN A 204 -16.58 15.66 14.91
N ALA A 205 -16.38 16.97 15.05
CA ALA A 205 -17.32 17.85 15.76
C ALA A 205 -18.68 17.93 15.04
N GLU A 206 -18.69 18.02 13.71
CA GLU A 206 -19.92 18.07 12.91
C GLU A 206 -20.68 16.73 12.97
N ALA A 207 -19.97 15.59 12.92
CA ALA A 207 -20.58 14.27 13.07
C ALA A 207 -21.22 14.08 14.45
N THR A 208 -20.54 14.49 15.53
CA THR A 208 -21.11 14.42 16.88
C THR A 208 -22.32 15.34 17.06
N HIS A 209 -22.29 16.53 16.46
CA HIS A 209 -23.44 17.44 16.45
C HIS A 209 -24.64 16.86 15.67
N LEU A 210 -24.42 16.31 14.47
CA LEU A 210 -25.46 15.65 13.68
C LEU A 210 -26.05 14.45 14.43
N GLN A 211 -25.23 13.69 15.15
CA GLN A 211 -25.69 12.56 15.96
C GLN A 211 -26.57 13.00 17.16
N GLN A 212 -26.23 14.11 17.80
CA GLN A 212 -27.08 14.71 18.84
C GLN A 212 -28.41 15.21 18.25
N GLN A 213 -28.38 15.83 17.07
CA GLN A 213 -29.59 16.25 16.35
C GLN A 213 -30.47 15.06 15.98
N GLU A 214 -29.91 13.96 15.50
CA GLU A 214 -30.64 12.73 15.20
C GLU A 214 -31.32 12.17 16.47
N GLN A 215 -30.59 12.10 17.59
CA GLN A 215 -31.15 11.64 18.85
C GLN A 215 -32.32 12.51 19.32
N THR A 216 -32.18 13.84 19.29
CA THR A 216 -33.28 14.74 19.68
C THR A 216 -34.49 14.62 18.75
N LEU A 217 -34.28 14.50 17.44
CA LEU A 217 -35.35 14.28 16.46
C LEU A 217 -36.06 12.94 16.69
N SER A 218 -35.31 11.87 16.94
CA SER A 218 -35.89 10.54 17.20
C SER A 218 -36.77 10.52 18.46
N GLN A 219 -36.32 11.17 19.55
CA GLN A 219 -37.12 11.34 20.76
C GLN A 219 -38.39 12.16 20.52
N SER A 220 -38.32 13.21 19.70
CA SER A 220 -39.51 14.00 19.33
C SER A 220 -40.51 13.18 18.51
N LEU A 221 -40.02 12.29 17.64
CA LEU A 221 -40.83 11.39 16.81
C LEU A 221 -41.55 10.35 17.66
N GLU A 222 -40.86 9.74 18.62
CA GLU A 222 -41.48 8.81 19.58
C GLU A 222 -42.57 9.51 20.40
N GLN A 223 -42.30 10.71 20.91
CA GLN A 223 -43.31 11.49 21.64
C GLN A 223 -44.53 11.80 20.78
N GLN A 224 -44.32 12.19 19.51
CA GLN A 224 -45.42 12.45 18.58
C GLN A 224 -46.20 11.18 18.24
N GLN A 225 -45.54 10.03 18.07
CA GLN A 225 -46.21 8.74 17.85
C GLN A 225 -47.07 8.35 19.05
N ILE A 226 -46.56 8.49 20.28
CA ILE A 226 -47.33 8.24 21.49
C ILE A 226 -48.57 9.14 21.51
N LEU A 227 -48.42 10.44 21.24
CA LEU A 227 -49.53 11.39 21.22
C LEU A 227 -50.56 11.03 20.12
N LEU A 228 -50.10 10.60 18.95
CA LEU A 228 -50.96 10.14 17.84
C LEU A 228 -51.75 8.89 18.24
N THR A 229 -51.11 7.93 18.90
CA THR A 229 -51.80 6.73 19.39
C THR A 229 -52.86 7.10 20.43
N GLN A 230 -52.55 7.98 21.37
CA GLN A 230 -53.52 8.48 22.36
C GLN A 230 -54.72 9.15 21.68
N LEU A 231 -54.47 10.11 20.79
CA LEU A 231 -55.53 10.79 20.04
C LEU A 231 -56.36 9.82 19.20
N SER A 232 -55.75 8.82 18.56
CA SER A 232 -56.48 7.81 17.79
C SER A 232 -57.39 6.94 18.67
N THR A 233 -56.95 6.62 19.90
CA THR A 233 -57.78 5.87 20.85
C THR A 233 -58.93 6.69 21.38
N GLU A 234 -58.73 7.99 21.63
CA GLU A 234 -59.79 8.93 22.00
C GLU A 234 -60.80 9.10 20.87
N LEU A 235 -60.34 9.19 19.62
CA LEU A 235 -61.19 9.31 18.43
C LEU A 235 -62.03 8.04 18.24
N ALA A 236 -61.43 6.86 18.40
CA ALA A 236 -62.15 5.59 18.34
C ALA A 236 -63.21 5.50 19.46
N HIS A 237 -62.89 5.96 20.68
CA HIS A 237 -63.85 6.02 21.78
C HIS A 237 -65.02 6.98 21.47
N LEU A 238 -64.74 8.18 20.94
CA LEU A 238 -65.77 9.13 20.53
C LEU A 238 -66.64 8.58 19.39
N GLN A 239 -66.07 7.87 18.42
CA GLN A 239 -66.83 7.19 17.36
C GLN A 239 -67.77 6.11 17.92
N THR A 240 -67.32 5.32 18.89
CA THR A 240 -68.21 4.35 19.55
C THR A 240 -69.34 5.03 20.34
N GLN A 241 -69.08 6.17 20.99
CA GLN A 241 -70.12 6.95 21.66
C GLN A 241 -71.11 7.56 20.66
N GLU A 242 -70.63 8.04 19.52
CA GLU A 242 -71.47 8.56 18.43
C GLU A 242 -72.39 7.45 17.88
N GLN A 243 -71.87 6.25 17.62
CA GLN A 243 -72.68 5.10 17.20
C GLN A 243 -73.73 4.71 18.24
N GLN A 244 -73.39 4.74 19.54
CA GLN A 244 -74.35 4.48 20.62
C GLN A 244 -75.46 5.54 20.66
N LEU A 245 -75.10 6.81 20.47
CA LEU A 245 -76.07 7.92 20.39
C LEU A 245 -76.98 7.80 19.18
N GLN A 246 -76.43 7.44 18.01
CA GLN A 246 -77.22 7.17 16.81
C GLN A 246 -78.21 6.02 17.04
N GLN A 247 -77.78 4.90 17.62
CA GLN A 247 -78.69 3.80 17.96
C GLN A 247 -79.77 4.19 18.97
N LEU A 248 -79.44 5.01 19.97
CA LEU A 248 -80.42 5.55 20.91
C LEU A 248 -81.41 6.49 20.23
N GLN A 249 -80.95 7.29 19.26
CA GLN A 249 -81.79 8.21 18.51
C GLN A 249 -82.72 7.47 17.53
N GLU A 250 -82.25 6.44 16.85
CA GLU A 250 -83.07 5.52 16.05
C GLU A 250 -84.12 4.82 16.91
N ARG A 251 -83.74 4.31 18.08
CA ARG A 251 -84.68 3.72 19.06
C ARG A 251 -85.72 4.74 19.50
N TRP A 252 -85.31 5.98 19.81
CA TRP A 252 -86.22 7.04 20.21
C TRP A 252 -87.20 7.43 19.09
N GLN A 253 -86.74 7.53 17.84
CA GLN A 253 -87.60 7.79 16.69
C GLN A 253 -88.59 6.65 16.43
N SER A 254 -88.13 5.39 16.54
CA SER A 254 -89.01 4.22 16.42
C SER A 254 -90.08 4.20 17.51
N LEU A 255 -89.70 4.53 18.75
CA LEU A 255 -90.61 4.65 19.88
C LEU A 255 -91.63 5.77 19.66
N GLN A 256 -91.20 6.95 19.17
CA GLN A 256 -92.11 8.03 18.80
C GLN A 256 -93.10 7.62 17.71
N GLN A 257 -92.64 6.92 16.67
CA GLN A 257 -93.51 6.43 15.61
C GLN A 257 -94.53 5.41 16.15
N THR A 258 -94.11 4.46 17.00
CA THR A 258 -95.07 3.55 17.65
C THR A 258 -96.06 4.27 18.55
N LEU A 259 -95.62 5.31 19.28
CA LEU A 259 -96.48 6.10 20.15
C LEU A 259 -97.47 6.94 19.33
N ALA A 260 -97.06 7.45 18.16
CA ALA A 260 -97.94 8.14 17.21
C ALA A 260 -98.98 7.20 16.59
N VAL A 261 -98.58 5.97 16.20
CA VAL A 261 -99.50 4.95 15.71
C VAL A 261 -100.48 4.52 16.80
N GLN A 262 -100.00 4.27 18.02
CA GLN A 262 -100.86 3.90 19.15
C GLN A 262 -101.80 5.04 19.54
N THR A 263 -101.37 6.30 19.54
CA THR A 263 -102.26 7.44 19.81
C THR A 263 -103.29 7.63 18.70
N PHE A 264 -102.92 7.44 17.43
CA PHE A 264 -103.89 7.44 16.31
C PHE A 264 -104.89 6.28 16.43
N GLN A 265 -104.45 5.08 16.80
CA GLN A 265 -105.34 3.94 17.05
C GLN A 265 -106.28 4.18 18.23
N VAL A 266 -105.81 4.80 19.31
CA VAL A 266 -106.65 5.19 20.45
C VAL A 266 -107.65 6.27 20.04
N GLN A 267 -107.26 7.25 19.21
CA GLN A 267 -108.18 8.26 18.68
C GLN A 267 -109.23 7.65 17.74
N GLN A 268 -108.84 6.72 16.85
CA GLN A 268 -109.78 5.98 16.01
C GLN A 268 -110.74 5.12 16.84
N ALA A 269 -110.23 4.42 17.86
CA ALA A 269 -111.05 3.63 18.76
C ALA A 269 -112.03 4.51 19.55
N ALA A 270 -111.59 5.70 20.00
CA ALA A 270 -112.46 6.67 20.67
C ALA A 270 -113.52 7.25 19.71
N ALA A 271 -113.15 7.56 18.46
CA ALA A 271 -114.10 8.03 17.44
C ALA A 271 -115.10 6.94 17.04
N ALA A 272 -114.66 5.68 16.94
CA ALA A 272 -115.54 4.54 16.68
C ALA A 272 -116.49 4.28 17.85
N LEU A 273 -116.02 4.45 19.09
CA LEU A 273 -116.86 4.33 20.29
C LEU A 273 -117.87 5.48 20.37
N ALA A 274 -117.47 6.70 20.00
CA ALA A 274 -118.37 7.86 19.89
C ALA A 274 -119.44 7.66 18.79
N ALA A 275 -119.04 7.14 17.62
CA ALA A 275 -119.96 6.80 16.54
C ALA A 275 -120.89 5.64 16.92
N ALA A 276 -120.40 4.63 17.65
CA ALA A 276 -121.22 3.54 18.17
C ALA A 276 -122.23 4.03 19.22
N THR A 277 -121.85 4.97 20.09
CA THR A 277 -122.78 5.59 21.04
C THR A 277 -123.82 6.48 20.34
N ALA A 278 -123.43 7.20 19.28
CA ALA A 278 -124.35 8.01 18.47
C ALA A 278 -125.36 7.12 17.70
N ALA A 279 -124.87 6.02 17.10
CA ALA A 279 -125.71 5.02 16.44
C ALA A 279 -126.65 4.30 17.43
N GLN A 280 -126.21 4.08 18.68
CA GLN A 280 -127.07 3.53 19.73
C GLN A 280 -128.18 4.51 20.15
N THR A 281 -127.87 5.82 20.26
CA THR A 281 -128.89 6.85 20.53
C THR A 281 -129.87 7.05 19.36
N GLU A 282 -129.41 6.88 18.12
CA GLU A 282 -130.23 6.99 16.91
C GLU A 282 -131.10 5.73 16.70
N ALA A 283 -130.62 4.54 17.12
CA ALA A 283 -131.38 3.30 17.16
C ALA A 283 -132.45 3.28 18.27
N GLU A 284 -132.18 3.90 19.42
CA GLU A 284 -133.17 4.07 20.49
C GLU A 284 -134.26 5.09 20.12
N GLY A 285 -133.93 6.14 19.35
CA GLY A 285 -134.91 7.11 18.81
C GLY A 285 -135.72 6.60 17.61
N SER A 286 -135.19 5.62 16.85
CA SER A 286 -135.86 5.04 15.67
C SER A 286 -136.79 3.85 15.98
N ARG A 287 -136.91 3.47 17.26
CA ARG A 287 -137.70 2.32 17.73
C ARG A 287 -139.22 2.51 17.57
N GLU A 288 -139.70 3.76 17.58
CA GLU A 288 -141.11 4.10 17.32
C GLU A 288 -141.40 4.28 15.82
N GLY A 289 -140.43 4.70 15.00
CA GLY A 289 -140.59 4.84 13.53
C GLY A 289 -140.56 3.53 12.75
N PHE A 290 -139.83 2.52 13.25
CA PHE A 290 -139.76 1.19 12.62
C PHE A 290 -141.08 0.41 12.69
N GLN A 291 -141.98 0.73 13.65
CA GLN A 291 -143.33 0.17 13.69
C GLN A 291 -144.27 0.78 12.63
N GLY A 292 -144.02 2.01 12.17
CA GLY A 292 -144.78 2.65 11.06
C GLY A 292 -144.26 2.32 9.66
N PHE A 293 -142.98 1.97 9.53
CA PHE A 293 -142.37 1.59 8.25
C PHE A 293 -142.90 0.25 7.69
N GLN A 294 -143.44 -0.64 8.55
CA GLN A 294 -144.09 -1.90 8.13
C GLN A 294 -145.46 -1.69 7.45
N GLU A 295 -146.08 -0.51 7.54
CA GLU A 295 -147.37 -0.20 6.88
C GLU A 295 -147.22 0.59 5.56
N ALA A 296 -146.12 1.33 5.37
CA ALA A 296 -145.91 2.21 4.20
C ALA A 296 -145.21 1.55 2.99
N GLU A 297 -144.73 0.32 3.13
CA GLU A 297 -144.09 -0.49 2.07
C GLU A 297 -145.05 -0.88 0.93
N LYS A 298 -146.36 -0.59 1.02
CA LYS A 298 -147.35 -0.98 0.01
C LYS A 298 -147.70 0.06 -1.07
N HIS A 299 -147.23 1.32 -0.97
CA HIS A 299 -147.60 2.39 -1.94
C HIS A 299 -146.41 3.32 -2.30
N LEU A 300 -145.27 2.80 -2.74
CA LEU A 300 -145.32 2.34 -4.13
C LEU A 300 -144.75 3.32 -5.17
N GLN A 301 -143.44 3.57 -5.21
CA GLN A 301 -142.71 3.27 -6.45
C GLN A 301 -142.94 4.06 -7.75
N LEU A 302 -143.46 5.28 -7.81
CA LEU A 302 -143.51 5.93 -9.14
C LEU A 302 -143.10 7.38 -9.26
N LEU A 303 -141.99 7.65 -8.58
CA LEU A 303 -140.85 8.19 -9.30
C LEU A 303 -141.19 9.35 -10.21
N HIS A 304 -141.17 10.52 -9.56
CA HIS A 304 -140.22 11.53 -9.97
C HIS A 304 -140.37 11.80 -11.48
N GLN A 305 -141.34 12.61 -11.93
CA GLN A 305 -141.23 14.08 -11.91
C GLN A 305 -139.81 14.62 -12.21
N GLN A 306 -139.00 13.81 -12.93
CA GLN A 306 -137.57 13.87 -13.18
C GLN A 306 -137.15 14.92 -14.22
N SER A 307 -138.07 15.56 -14.94
CA SER A 307 -137.64 16.26 -16.17
C SER A 307 -137.30 17.74 -15.99
N HIS A 308 -137.91 18.45 -15.03
CA HIS A 308 -137.84 19.91 -15.03
C HIS A 308 -136.61 20.51 -14.34
N GLN A 309 -136.00 19.83 -13.36
CA GLN A 309 -134.76 20.27 -12.73
C GLN A 309 -133.52 20.15 -13.65
N ARG A 310 -133.64 19.42 -14.78
CA ARG A 310 -132.52 19.10 -15.69
C ARG A 310 -131.97 20.32 -16.44
N HIS A 311 -132.79 21.35 -16.69
CA HIS A 311 -132.39 22.47 -17.55
C HIS A 311 -131.54 23.53 -16.82
N GLN A 312 -131.76 23.74 -15.51
CA GLN A 312 -130.94 24.68 -14.71
C GLN A 312 -129.52 24.14 -14.41
N LEU A 313 -129.34 22.82 -14.41
CA LEU A 313 -128.03 22.19 -14.19
C LEU A 313 -127.10 22.30 -15.40
N LEU A 314 -127.63 22.42 -16.63
CA LEU A 314 -126.82 22.46 -17.86
C LEU A 314 -126.01 23.76 -18.04
N GLN A 315 -126.55 24.92 -17.61
CA GLN A 315 -125.79 26.18 -17.65
C GLN A 315 -124.70 26.24 -16.57
N ARG A 316 -124.93 25.63 -15.40
CA ARG A 316 -123.91 25.50 -14.35
C ARG A 316 -122.81 24.53 -14.74
N GLN A 317 -123.14 23.52 -15.57
CA GLN A 317 -122.18 22.55 -16.09
C GLN A 317 -121.19 23.18 -17.08
N GLN A 318 -121.62 24.07 -17.98
CA GLN A 318 -120.72 24.71 -18.95
C GLN A 318 -119.67 25.63 -18.28
N HIS A 319 -120.08 26.39 -17.25
CA HIS A 319 -119.16 27.27 -16.52
C HIS A 319 -118.17 26.50 -15.64
N LEU A 320 -118.59 25.35 -15.08
CA LEU A 320 -117.70 24.43 -14.37
C LEU A 320 -116.75 23.70 -15.33
N TRP A 321 -117.16 23.44 -16.58
CA TRP A 321 -116.31 22.79 -17.60
C TRP A 321 -115.15 23.68 -18.05
N GLU A 322 -115.36 25.00 -18.17
CA GLU A 322 -114.28 25.95 -18.50
C GLU A 322 -113.29 26.13 -17.35
N GLN A 323 -113.76 26.12 -16.10
CA GLN A 323 -112.90 26.13 -14.90
C GLN A 323 -112.14 24.81 -14.75
N ASP A 324 -112.81 23.67 -14.97
CA ASP A 324 -112.19 22.33 -14.92
C ASP A 324 -111.13 22.19 -16.02
N ARG A 325 -111.36 22.75 -17.22
CA ARG A 325 -110.37 22.73 -18.31
C ARG A 325 -109.14 23.61 -18.04
N GLN A 326 -109.30 24.75 -17.36
CA GLN A 326 -108.17 25.58 -16.90
C GLN A 326 -107.36 24.86 -15.81
N ILE A 327 -108.04 24.30 -14.81
CA ILE A 327 -107.42 23.51 -13.73
C ILE A 327 -106.73 22.26 -14.29
N GLN A 328 -107.31 21.59 -15.29
CA GLN A 328 -106.68 20.45 -15.95
C GLN A 328 -105.42 20.85 -16.74
N SER A 329 -105.40 22.03 -17.37
CA SER A 329 -104.20 22.51 -18.07
C SER A 329 -103.06 22.91 -17.12
N GLU A 330 -103.40 23.45 -15.94
CA GLU A 330 -102.43 23.73 -14.87
C GLU A 330 -101.99 22.44 -14.16
N ALA A 331 -102.89 21.48 -13.98
CA ALA A 331 -102.60 20.16 -13.45
C ALA A 331 -101.62 19.42 -14.38
N ILE A 332 -101.84 19.40 -15.70
CA ILE A 332 -100.91 18.76 -16.66
C ILE A 332 -99.54 19.46 -16.65
N ARG A 333 -99.48 20.79 -16.58
CA ARG A 333 -98.20 21.54 -16.43
C ARG A 333 -97.48 21.25 -15.12
N LEU A 334 -98.21 21.14 -14.01
CA LEU A 334 -97.67 20.77 -12.71
C LEU A 334 -97.24 19.30 -12.68
N GLN A 335 -97.95 18.42 -13.40
CA GLN A 335 -97.66 16.98 -13.52
C GLN A 335 -96.42 16.73 -14.40
N GLU A 336 -96.20 17.51 -15.47
CA GLU A 336 -94.93 17.51 -16.23
C GLU A 336 -93.76 18.07 -15.41
N ARG A 337 -94.00 19.08 -14.56
CA ARG A 337 -92.98 19.59 -13.61
C ARG A 337 -92.68 18.60 -12.49
N LEU A 338 -93.68 17.88 -12.01
CA LEU A 338 -93.55 16.79 -11.03
C LEU A 338 -92.81 15.60 -11.64
N GLN A 339 -93.10 15.21 -12.88
CA GLN A 339 -92.36 14.16 -13.58
C GLN A 339 -90.90 14.56 -13.87
N ARG A 340 -90.62 15.83 -14.21
CA ARG A 340 -89.24 16.32 -14.33
C ARG A 340 -88.52 16.38 -12.99
N LEU A 341 -89.18 16.78 -11.91
CA LEU A 341 -88.61 16.75 -10.55
C LEU A 341 -88.42 15.32 -10.02
N GLN A 342 -89.29 14.38 -10.38
CA GLN A 342 -89.16 12.95 -10.08
C GLN A 342 -88.02 12.31 -10.89
N GLN A 343 -87.87 12.64 -12.18
CA GLN A 343 -86.74 12.18 -12.99
C GLN A 343 -85.41 12.75 -12.51
N VAL A 344 -85.36 14.02 -12.07
CA VAL A 344 -84.19 14.63 -11.43
C VAL A 344 -83.94 14.04 -10.04
N GLN A 345 -84.97 13.71 -9.25
CA GLN A 345 -84.81 12.98 -7.98
C GLN A 345 -84.38 11.52 -8.17
N GLU A 346 -84.78 10.84 -9.25
CA GLU A 346 -84.32 9.51 -9.61
C GLU A 346 -82.88 9.52 -10.16
N THR A 347 -82.50 10.50 -10.98
CA THR A 347 -81.10 10.67 -11.41
C THR A 347 -80.19 11.12 -10.27
N ILE A 348 -80.66 11.97 -9.35
CA ILE A 348 -79.93 12.31 -8.11
C ILE A 348 -79.85 11.09 -7.17
N ARG A 349 -80.91 10.28 -7.03
CA ARG A 349 -80.88 9.01 -6.26
C ARG A 349 -79.97 7.95 -6.89
N GLN A 350 -79.81 7.93 -8.22
CA GLN A 350 -78.89 7.02 -8.91
C GLN A 350 -77.44 7.54 -8.88
N LEU A 351 -77.22 8.86 -8.86
CA LEU A 351 -75.89 9.48 -8.81
C LEU A 351 -75.35 9.70 -7.38
N HIS A 352 -76.18 9.66 -6.33
CA HIS A 352 -75.73 9.79 -4.93
C HIS A 352 -74.83 8.65 -4.43
N PRO A 353 -75.13 7.35 -4.70
CA PRO A 353 -74.19 6.28 -4.36
C PRO A 353 -72.93 6.32 -5.25
N GLN A 354 -73.02 6.81 -6.49
CA GLN A 354 -71.85 6.97 -7.37
C GLN A 354 -70.95 8.14 -6.97
N ALA A 355 -71.48 9.21 -6.36
CA ALA A 355 -70.68 10.31 -5.81
C ALA A 355 -69.95 9.91 -4.52
N GLN A 356 -70.57 9.08 -3.66
CA GLN A 356 -69.92 8.50 -2.48
C GLN A 356 -68.92 7.38 -2.85
N GLU A 357 -69.22 6.53 -3.84
CA GLU A 357 -68.23 5.63 -4.42
C GLU A 357 -67.09 6.41 -5.09
N GLN A 358 -67.35 7.54 -5.72
CA GLN A 358 -66.32 8.38 -6.34
C GLN A 358 -65.46 9.11 -5.30
N GLU A 359 -66.00 9.55 -4.16
CA GLU A 359 -65.21 10.08 -3.03
C GLU A 359 -64.41 8.98 -2.32
N GLN A 360 -64.97 7.79 -2.13
CA GLN A 360 -64.23 6.65 -1.59
C GLN A 360 -63.17 6.13 -2.56
N LEU A 361 -63.47 6.06 -3.85
CA LEU A 361 -62.52 5.68 -4.89
C LEU A 361 -61.46 6.76 -5.08
N GLN A 362 -61.78 8.06 -4.94
CA GLN A 362 -60.78 9.15 -4.96
C GLN A 362 -59.94 9.17 -3.68
N ALA A 363 -60.50 8.87 -2.51
CA ALA A 363 -59.75 8.69 -1.28
C ALA A 363 -58.84 7.46 -1.34
N GLN A 364 -59.34 6.35 -1.91
CA GLN A 364 -58.53 5.17 -2.21
C GLN A 364 -57.52 5.46 -3.31
N GLN A 365 -57.81 6.29 -4.31
CA GLN A 365 -56.86 6.72 -5.33
C GLN A 365 -55.79 7.64 -4.74
N GLN A 366 -56.15 8.49 -3.78
CA GLN A 366 -55.22 9.33 -3.02
C GLN A 366 -54.37 8.49 -2.06
N GLN A 367 -54.94 7.49 -1.40
CA GLN A 367 -54.17 6.52 -0.60
C GLN A 367 -53.29 5.63 -1.47
N LEU A 368 -53.76 5.17 -2.63
CA LEU A 368 -52.97 4.39 -3.59
C LEU A 368 -51.90 5.23 -4.26
N THR A 369 -52.13 6.52 -4.51
CA THR A 369 -51.09 7.43 -5.02
C THR A 369 -50.10 7.80 -3.91
N GLN A 370 -50.55 7.98 -2.66
CA GLN A 370 -49.66 8.13 -1.49
C GLN A 370 -48.83 6.86 -1.26
N TRP A 371 -49.44 5.68 -1.32
CA TRP A 371 -48.72 4.41 -1.26
C TRP A 371 -47.83 4.22 -2.47
N ALA A 372 -48.21 4.63 -3.67
CA ALA A 372 -47.32 4.58 -4.83
C ALA A 372 -46.14 5.55 -4.66
N THR A 373 -46.36 6.75 -4.12
CA THR A 373 -45.27 7.69 -3.82
C THR A 373 -44.36 7.16 -2.71
N ASP A 374 -44.93 6.60 -1.64
CA ASP A 374 -44.19 5.99 -0.54
C ASP A 374 -43.42 4.75 -1.03
N LEU A 375 -44.01 3.93 -1.90
CA LEU A 375 -43.36 2.77 -2.48
C LEU A 375 -42.26 3.20 -3.44
N THR A 376 -42.44 4.27 -4.22
CA THR A 376 -41.35 4.84 -5.03
C THR A 376 -40.26 5.48 -4.18
N GLN A 377 -40.59 6.15 -3.07
CA GLN A 377 -39.61 6.69 -2.12
C GLN A 377 -38.86 5.57 -1.41
N GLN A 378 -39.54 4.51 -0.99
CA GLN A 378 -38.95 3.30 -0.42
C GLN A 378 -38.08 2.57 -1.45
N GLN A 379 -38.50 2.53 -2.71
CA GLN A 379 -37.74 1.90 -3.79
C GLN A 379 -36.52 2.73 -4.18
N GLN A 380 -36.62 4.07 -4.17
CA GLN A 380 -35.49 4.99 -4.31
C GLN A 380 -34.53 4.90 -3.11
N ALA A 381 -35.05 4.86 -1.88
CA ALA A 381 -34.26 4.66 -0.67
C ALA A 381 -33.57 3.29 -0.68
N TYR A 382 -34.26 2.24 -1.12
CA TYR A 382 -33.68 0.89 -1.31
C TYR A 382 -32.62 0.89 -2.40
N GLN A 383 -32.84 1.57 -3.54
CA GLN A 383 -31.82 1.71 -4.58
C GLN A 383 -30.61 2.48 -4.06
N LEU A 384 -30.81 3.56 -3.30
CA LEU A 384 -29.73 4.34 -2.69
C LEU A 384 -28.95 3.48 -1.68
N LEU A 385 -29.65 2.79 -0.77
CA LEU A 385 -29.08 1.87 0.21
C LEU A 385 -28.34 0.70 -0.47
N ARG A 386 -28.86 0.20 -1.60
CA ARG A 386 -28.22 -0.83 -2.40
C ARG A 386 -26.95 -0.31 -3.09
N THR A 387 -26.96 0.90 -3.64
CA THR A 387 -25.75 1.51 -4.21
C THR A 387 -24.71 1.80 -3.14
N GLN A 388 -25.12 2.26 -1.95
CA GLN A 388 -24.24 2.43 -0.79
C GLN A 388 -23.68 1.08 -0.31
N TRP A 389 -24.49 0.02 -0.31
CA TRP A 389 -24.04 -1.33 0.05
C TRP A 389 -23.07 -1.90 -1.00
N GLU A 390 -23.35 -1.72 -2.29
CA GLU A 390 -22.46 -2.12 -3.38
C GLU A 390 -21.15 -1.34 -3.34
N ALA A 391 -21.19 -0.03 -3.03
CA ALA A 391 -20.02 0.79 -2.79
C ALA A 391 -19.24 0.30 -1.56
N GLN A 392 -19.88 0.10 -0.41
CA GLN A 392 -19.22 -0.44 0.78
C GLN A 392 -18.64 -1.84 0.54
N ARG A 393 -19.30 -2.69 -0.25
CA ARG A 393 -18.78 -4.00 -0.64
C ARG A 393 -17.55 -3.90 -1.55
N GLN A 394 -17.53 -2.92 -2.47
CA GLN A 394 -16.34 -2.63 -3.27
C GLN A 394 -15.20 -2.08 -2.39
N HIS A 395 -15.50 -1.19 -1.45
CA HIS A 395 -14.54 -0.74 -0.44
C HIS A 395 -14.02 -1.93 0.38
N CYS A 396 -14.86 -2.80 0.95
CA CYS A 396 -14.40 -3.99 1.66
C CYS A 396 -13.53 -4.90 0.79
N ARG A 397 -13.80 -5.03 -0.52
CA ARG A 397 -12.93 -5.77 -1.45
C ARG A 397 -11.58 -5.09 -1.64
N GLN A 398 -11.56 -3.79 -1.88
CA GLN A 398 -10.32 -3.00 -2.00
C GLN A 398 -9.50 -3.06 -0.71
N TRP A 399 -10.16 -2.95 0.45
CA TRP A 399 -9.52 -3.10 1.76
C TRP A 399 -8.99 -4.52 1.96
N SER A 400 -9.71 -5.56 1.54
CA SER A 400 -9.21 -6.94 1.61
C SER A 400 -8.00 -7.18 0.70
N GLN A 401 -7.96 -6.54 -0.48
CA GLN A 401 -6.80 -6.57 -1.36
C GLN A 401 -5.63 -5.79 -0.76
N ALA A 402 -5.87 -4.60 -0.21
CA ALA A 402 -4.85 -3.80 0.47
C ALA A 402 -4.30 -4.52 1.72
N VAL A 403 -5.14 -5.23 2.46
CA VAL A 403 -4.71 -6.07 3.59
C VAL A 403 -3.89 -7.26 3.11
N ALA A 404 -4.27 -7.92 2.01
CA ALA A 404 -3.49 -9.00 1.42
C ALA A 404 -2.12 -8.51 0.89
N GLU A 405 -2.08 -7.33 0.26
CA GLU A 405 -0.84 -6.67 -0.17
C GLU A 405 0.03 -6.25 1.02
N ALA A 406 -0.58 -5.72 2.09
CA ALA A 406 0.12 -5.37 3.32
C ALA A 406 0.66 -6.61 4.05
N GLN A 407 -0.08 -7.73 4.07
CA GLN A 407 0.37 -9.00 4.62
C GLN A 407 1.51 -9.62 3.78
N ALA A 408 1.42 -9.54 2.45
CA ALA A 408 2.50 -9.96 1.55
C ALA A 408 3.75 -9.09 1.74
N ALA A 409 3.60 -7.77 1.87
CA ALA A 409 4.68 -6.85 2.19
C ALA A 409 5.27 -7.12 3.58
N GLN A 410 4.44 -7.44 4.57
CA GLN A 410 4.88 -7.81 5.92
C GLN A 410 5.66 -9.12 5.91
N HIS A 411 5.25 -10.12 5.12
CA HIS A 411 5.99 -11.36 4.96
C HIS A 411 7.36 -11.13 4.29
N ILE A 412 7.41 -10.31 3.24
CA ILE A 412 8.66 -9.90 2.59
C ILE A 412 9.58 -9.15 3.58
N CYS A 413 9.01 -8.26 4.39
CA CYS A 413 9.75 -7.55 5.43
C CYS A 413 10.27 -8.50 6.53
N GLN A 414 9.50 -9.51 6.94
CA GLN A 414 9.93 -10.52 7.92
C GLN A 414 11.02 -11.46 7.36
N GLU A 415 10.93 -11.87 6.10
CA GLU A 415 11.99 -12.63 5.41
C GLU A 415 13.27 -11.79 5.24
N ALA A 416 13.12 -10.49 4.99
CA ALA A 416 14.24 -9.55 4.87
C ALA A 416 14.78 -9.06 6.23
N GLU A 417 14.06 -9.29 7.34
CA GLU A 417 14.42 -8.79 8.68
C GLU A 417 15.73 -9.42 9.19
N ALA A 418 15.92 -10.71 8.95
CA ALA A 418 17.16 -11.41 9.27
C ALA A 418 18.36 -10.84 8.46
N GLY A 419 18.14 -10.51 7.18
CA GLY A 419 19.14 -9.87 6.34
C GLY A 419 19.44 -8.43 6.75
N TYR A 420 18.43 -7.67 7.17
CA TYR A 420 18.58 -6.29 7.63
C TYR A 420 19.25 -6.20 9.01
N GLN A 421 18.96 -7.13 9.93
CA GLN A 421 19.69 -7.22 11.20
C GLN A 421 21.16 -7.63 11.00
N ALA A 422 21.43 -8.56 10.08
CA ALA A 422 22.81 -8.87 9.69
C ALA A 422 23.51 -7.65 9.09
N PHE A 423 22.82 -6.86 8.25
CA PHE A 423 23.34 -5.60 7.71
C PHE A 423 23.65 -4.59 8.83
N LEU A 424 22.74 -4.35 9.77
CA LEU A 424 22.96 -3.43 10.90
C LEU A 424 24.12 -3.87 11.79
N GLN A 425 24.27 -5.18 12.04
CA GLN A 425 25.43 -5.72 12.77
C GLN A 425 26.72 -5.50 11.98
N THR A 426 26.72 -5.74 10.67
CA THR A 426 27.89 -5.44 9.83
C THR A 426 28.22 -3.95 9.79
N GLU A 427 27.22 -3.07 9.71
CA GLU A 427 27.43 -1.61 9.72
C GLU A 427 27.98 -1.13 11.06
N ALA A 428 27.51 -1.70 12.18
CA ALA A 428 28.05 -1.41 13.51
C ALA A 428 29.51 -1.86 13.64
N THR A 429 29.85 -3.08 13.18
CA THR A 429 31.24 -3.56 13.16
C THR A 429 32.14 -2.73 12.23
N LEU A 430 31.60 -2.22 11.13
CA LEU A 430 32.33 -1.38 10.18
C LEU A 430 32.61 0.00 10.78
N LYS A 431 31.66 0.60 11.52
CA LYS A 431 31.89 1.83 12.29
C LYS A 431 32.91 1.66 13.43
N GLU A 432 32.95 0.50 14.08
CA GLU A 432 33.99 0.18 15.07
C GLU A 432 35.38 -0.02 14.42
N LEU A 433 35.42 -0.67 13.25
CA LEU A 433 36.63 -0.81 12.44
C LEU A 433 37.14 0.54 11.91
N GLU A 434 36.26 1.46 11.50
CA GLU A 434 36.64 2.81 11.11
C GLU A 434 37.21 3.62 12.29
N LYS A 435 36.61 3.53 13.49
CA LYS A 435 37.15 4.15 14.71
C LYS A 435 38.53 3.59 15.07
N THR A 436 38.71 2.28 15.02
CA THR A 436 40.01 1.64 15.30
C THR A 436 41.05 1.96 14.21
N GLN A 437 40.66 2.12 12.95
CA GLN A 437 41.53 2.55 11.87
C GLN A 437 41.98 4.01 12.04
N GLN A 438 41.08 4.91 12.46
CA GLN A 438 41.41 6.30 12.80
C GLN A 438 42.36 6.39 14.00
N GLN A 439 42.13 5.59 15.05
CA GLN A 439 43.05 5.48 16.20
C GLN A 439 44.43 4.94 15.78
N ARG A 440 44.48 3.93 14.90
CA ARG A 440 45.73 3.39 14.36
C ARG A 440 46.50 4.44 13.54
N GLN A 441 45.82 5.26 12.73
CA GLN A 441 46.46 6.35 11.99
C GLN A 441 47.04 7.43 12.92
N GLN A 442 46.37 7.75 14.02
CA GLN A 442 46.89 8.68 15.03
C GLN A 442 48.15 8.11 15.73
N ILE A 443 48.13 6.82 16.09
CA ILE A 443 49.28 6.15 16.71
C ILE A 443 50.47 6.05 15.73
N LEU A 444 50.22 5.79 14.44
CA LEU A 444 51.27 5.77 13.42
C LEU A 444 51.92 7.15 13.23
N LYS A 445 51.13 8.23 13.21
CA LYS A 445 51.66 9.60 13.17
C LYS A 445 52.49 9.94 14.40
N GLN A 446 52.04 9.53 15.60
CA GLN A 446 52.81 9.70 16.84
C GLN A 446 54.13 8.91 16.79
N ARG A 447 54.10 7.68 16.25
CA ARG A 447 55.31 6.85 16.09
C ARG A 447 56.31 7.48 15.12
N GLU A 448 55.84 8.02 13.99
CA GLU A 448 56.69 8.71 13.02
C GLU A 448 57.31 9.99 13.61
N GLN A 449 56.54 10.76 14.39
CA GLN A 449 57.07 11.92 15.12
C GLN A 449 58.14 11.52 16.14
N GLN A 450 57.89 10.49 16.95
CA GLN A 450 58.88 9.99 17.92
C GLN A 450 60.12 9.41 17.23
N GLN A 451 59.98 8.74 16.08
CA GLN A 451 61.12 8.25 15.30
C GLN A 451 61.94 9.41 14.71
N ALA A 452 61.29 10.47 14.25
CA ALA A 452 61.97 11.68 13.79
C ALA A 452 62.72 12.40 14.92
N GLU A 453 62.12 12.49 16.12
CA GLU A 453 62.76 13.04 17.32
C GLU A 453 63.96 12.20 17.77
N ILE A 454 63.83 10.86 17.79
CA ILE A 454 64.95 9.95 18.09
C ILE A 454 66.07 10.13 17.08
N HIS A 455 65.75 10.25 15.79
CA HIS A 455 66.75 10.47 14.74
C HIS A 455 67.47 11.82 14.90
N GLN A 456 66.75 12.90 15.23
CA GLN A 456 67.37 14.20 15.52
C GLN A 456 68.30 14.13 16.74
N VAL A 457 67.90 13.44 17.81
CA VAL A 457 68.73 13.26 19.00
C VAL A 457 69.98 12.42 18.68
N GLN A 458 69.87 11.39 17.85
CA GLN A 458 71.01 10.59 17.40
C GLN A 458 72.00 11.41 16.55
N VAL A 459 71.50 12.27 15.65
CA VAL A 459 72.34 13.17 14.85
C VAL A 459 73.05 14.19 15.77
N GLN A 460 72.36 14.74 16.77
CA GLN A 460 72.97 15.64 17.75
C GLN A 460 74.00 14.93 18.63
N GLN A 461 73.76 13.68 19.03
CA GLN A 461 74.72 12.86 19.78
C GLN A 461 75.96 12.53 18.95
N ALA A 462 75.79 12.16 17.67
CA ALA A 462 76.90 11.93 16.76
C ALA A 462 77.75 13.20 16.59
N GLY A 463 77.12 14.36 16.38
CA GLY A 463 77.83 15.65 16.31
C GLY A 463 78.57 16.02 17.60
N ARG A 464 77.98 15.75 18.78
CA ARG A 464 78.65 15.96 20.07
C ARG A 464 79.79 14.98 20.34
N GLN A 465 79.69 13.74 19.87
CA GLN A 465 80.77 12.76 19.92
C GLN A 465 81.95 13.16 19.03
N GLU A 466 81.66 13.66 17.82
CA GLU A 466 82.68 14.18 16.90
C GLU A 466 83.39 15.41 17.49
N GLN A 467 82.64 16.32 18.12
CA GLN A 467 83.21 17.45 18.87
C GLN A 467 84.06 16.99 20.06
N ARG A 468 83.63 15.96 20.80
CA ARG A 468 84.42 15.36 21.89
C ARG A 468 85.72 14.73 21.38
N GLN A 469 85.69 14.05 20.24
CA GLN A 469 86.89 13.47 19.63
C GLN A 469 87.85 14.56 19.14
N ARG A 470 87.34 15.64 18.52
CA ARG A 470 88.16 16.82 18.19
C ARG A 470 88.74 17.50 19.43
N PHE A 471 87.97 17.59 20.51
CA PHE A 471 88.45 18.16 21.77
C PHE A 471 89.53 17.27 22.40
N ALA A 472 89.37 15.94 22.37
CA ALA A 472 90.37 14.99 22.84
C ALA A 472 91.66 15.07 22.01
N GLN A 473 91.57 15.18 20.68
CA GLN A 473 92.72 15.39 19.80
C GLN A 473 93.43 16.73 20.08
N LEU A 474 92.67 17.82 20.23
CA LEU A 474 93.23 19.12 20.61
C LEU A 474 93.91 19.09 21.99
N GLN A 475 93.37 18.32 22.93
CA GLN A 475 93.92 18.17 24.27
C GLN A 475 95.18 17.28 24.27
N GLU A 476 95.26 16.30 23.37
CA GLU A 476 96.44 15.49 23.10
C GLU A 476 97.54 16.32 22.41
N ASP A 477 97.17 17.21 21.48
CA ASP A 477 98.07 18.17 20.85
C ASP A 477 98.60 19.23 21.84
N ILE A 478 97.74 19.73 22.74
CA ILE A 478 98.15 20.62 23.84
C ILE A 478 99.15 19.92 24.77
N ASN A 479 98.88 18.65 25.14
CA ASN A 479 99.81 17.86 25.97
C ASN A 479 101.14 17.55 25.25
N ARG A 480 101.13 17.38 23.91
CA ARG A 480 102.35 17.27 23.09
C ARG A 480 103.15 18.58 23.01
N LEU A 481 102.48 19.73 22.99
CA LEU A 481 103.11 21.06 22.90
C LEU A 481 103.57 21.60 24.26
N GLN A 482 103.00 21.11 25.37
CA GLN A 482 103.35 21.51 26.73
C GLN A 482 104.86 21.34 27.09
N PRO A 483 105.55 20.24 26.73
CA PRO A 483 106.99 20.13 26.96
C PRO A 483 107.84 21.02 26.03
N LEU A 484 107.33 21.36 24.83
CA LEU A 484 108.03 22.22 23.87
C LEU A 484 108.01 23.70 24.29
N ILE A 485 106.90 24.16 24.88
CA ILE A 485 106.80 25.52 25.47
C ILE A 485 107.72 25.66 26.68
N LEU A 486 107.87 24.61 27.50
CA LEU A 486 108.84 24.57 28.61
C LEU A 486 110.30 24.53 28.13
N GLN A 487 110.58 23.94 26.96
CA GLN A 487 111.90 23.96 26.33
C GLN A 487 112.25 25.33 25.74
N GLN A 488 111.27 26.04 25.14
CA GLN A 488 111.45 27.41 24.65
C GLN A 488 111.66 28.42 25.78
N ALA A 489 110.95 28.26 26.91
CA ALA A 489 111.16 29.08 28.11
C ALA A 489 112.52 28.84 28.80
N ARG A 490 113.11 27.65 28.65
CA ARG A 490 114.49 27.36 29.09
C ARG A 490 115.54 27.95 28.14
N LEU A 491 115.31 27.91 26.83
CA LEU A 491 116.20 28.52 25.83
C LEU A 491 116.20 30.06 25.87
N GLY A 492 115.07 30.69 26.22
CA GLY A 492 115.00 32.15 26.41
C GLY A 492 115.59 32.67 27.74
N ARG A 493 115.84 31.80 28.72
CA ARG A 493 116.50 32.15 30.01
C ARG A 493 118.01 31.88 30.01
N GLN A 494 118.55 31.21 29.00
CA GLN A 494 120.01 31.01 28.84
C GLN A 494 120.68 32.09 27.98
N THR A 495 119.93 33.03 27.40
CA THR A 495 120.46 34.17 26.63
C THR A 495 120.53 35.48 27.42
N THR A 496 120.13 35.51 28.70
CA THR A 496 120.10 36.76 29.51
C THR A 496 120.99 36.76 30.76
N THR A 497 121.79 35.71 30.99
CA THR A 497 122.82 35.69 32.04
C THR A 497 124.07 35.00 31.54
N GLY A 498 124.98 35.74 30.90
CA GLY A 498 126.32 35.25 30.58
C GLY A 498 126.98 35.84 29.34
N ALA A 499 127.02 37.17 29.19
CA ALA A 499 127.95 37.82 28.25
C ALA A 499 128.25 39.29 28.61
N THR A 500 128.74 39.51 29.83
CA THR A 500 129.65 40.63 30.12
C THR A 500 131.01 40.03 30.50
N ALA A 501 131.80 39.66 29.48
CA ALA A 501 133.25 39.58 29.55
C ALA A 501 133.83 39.38 28.13
N ALA A 502 134.66 40.34 27.71
CA ALA A 502 135.61 40.30 26.60
C ALA A 502 135.10 40.53 25.16
N ALA A 503 134.94 41.81 24.81
CA ALA A 503 135.52 42.36 23.59
C ALA A 503 135.91 43.83 23.84
N ALA A 504 137.20 44.03 24.15
CA ALA A 504 137.91 45.25 23.78
C ALA A 504 138.60 44.94 22.45
N ILE A 505 137.99 45.39 21.35
CA ILE A 505 138.50 46.22 20.24
C ILE A 505 137.25 46.70 19.49
#